data_AF-A0A344J751-F1
#
_entry.id   AF-A0A344J751-F1
#
_cell.length_a   1.000
_cell.length_b   1.000
_cell.length_c   1.000
_cell.angle_alpha   90.00
_cell.angle_beta   90.00
_cell.angle_gamma   90.00
#
_symmetry.space_group_name_H-M   'P 1'
#
loop_
_entity.id
_entity.type
_entity.pdbx_description
1 polymer ?
#
loop_
_entity_poly.entity_id
_entity_poly.type
_entity_poly.pdbx_seq_one_letter_code
_entity_poly.pdbx_strand_id
1 'polypeptide(L)'
;MPSPSPLAIALALMLAAAPAYPQDQSKVSGDISIGAGVKSGSLTTVSGDIDLAANVRAGSLNTVSGDIDIDSGVVAGAAEGVSGDIEAGENVQLGDVQTVSGDIKLGARGRTGSAGSVSGDIRYGAGSQLASAETVSGDVFIDRGGRIAGNVGTVSGAIGLVAAEVGGDVSTYTGNVTVGAGSHVRGGLTVRKPNNGNGITIVNIKLKQAPPRIIIGPDARVDGALSFEHPVKLYVHRSARIGKVTGATAIAYDTPRAPND
;
A
#
# COMPACT_ATOMS: atom_id res chain seq x y z
N MET A 1 -77.62 -24.86 10.81
CA MET A 1 -76.74 -23.77 11.30
C MET A 1 -76.43 -24.02 12.77
N PRO A 2 -75.16 -24.30 13.09
CA PRO A 2 -74.47 -23.52 14.10
C PRO A 2 -73.12 -23.00 13.57
N SER A 3 -72.70 -21.84 14.08
CA SER A 3 -71.54 -21.04 13.66
C SER A 3 -70.19 -21.72 13.95
N PRO A 4 -69.16 -21.55 13.09
CA PRO A 4 -67.81 -21.98 13.45
C PRO A 4 -67.20 -21.03 14.50
N SER A 5 -66.57 -21.64 15.50
CA SER A 5 -65.82 -21.03 16.62
C SER A 5 -64.58 -20.25 16.16
N PRO A 6 -64.10 -19.23 16.91
CA PRO A 6 -63.00 -18.33 16.50
C PRO A 6 -61.59 -18.91 16.67
N LEU A 7 -61.45 -20.23 16.83
CA LEU A 7 -60.16 -20.89 17.03
C LEU A 7 -59.51 -21.26 15.68
N ALA A 8 -59.26 -20.26 14.82
CA ALA A 8 -58.60 -20.47 13.54
C ALA A 8 -57.71 -19.31 13.09
N ILE A 9 -57.16 -18.52 14.01
CA ILE A 9 -56.15 -17.49 13.68
C ILE A 9 -55.11 -17.40 14.79
N ALA A 10 -54.24 -18.40 14.88
CA ALA A 10 -52.97 -18.30 15.59
C ALA A 10 -51.99 -19.35 15.05
N LEU A 11 -51.87 -19.45 13.72
CA LEU A 11 -50.85 -20.28 13.10
C LEU A 11 -50.14 -19.49 12.02
N ALA A 12 -48.81 -19.44 12.17
CA ALA A 12 -47.81 -19.05 11.19
C ALA A 12 -47.65 -17.54 10.91
N LEU A 13 -47.03 -16.83 11.86
CA LEU A 13 -46.10 -15.76 11.51
C LEU A 13 -44.80 -15.87 12.31
N MET A 14 -44.17 -17.05 12.29
CA MET A 14 -42.71 -17.12 12.44
C MET A 14 -42.12 -16.77 11.08
N LEU A 15 -42.12 -15.47 10.74
CA LEU A 15 -41.28 -14.96 9.68
C LEU A 15 -39.85 -15.15 10.16
N ALA A 16 -39.23 -16.27 9.82
CA ALA A 16 -37.79 -16.42 9.91
C ALA A 16 -37.22 -15.27 9.10
N ALA A 17 -36.69 -14.25 9.77
CA ALA A 17 -35.91 -13.22 9.12
C ALA A 17 -34.71 -13.95 8.52
N ALA A 18 -34.79 -14.24 7.22
CA ALA A 18 -33.62 -14.65 6.46
C ALA A 18 -32.55 -13.60 6.75
N PRO A 19 -31.28 -14.00 7.00
CA PRO A 19 -30.22 -13.02 7.22
C PRO A 19 -30.26 -12.05 6.03
N ALA A 20 -30.58 -10.78 6.30
CA ALA A 20 -30.52 -9.76 5.29
C ALA A 20 -29.05 -9.67 4.87
N TYR A 21 -28.76 -10.17 3.67
CA TYR A 21 -27.42 -10.06 3.13
C TYR A 21 -27.10 -8.57 2.97
N PRO A 22 -25.90 -8.11 3.35
CA PRO A 22 -25.47 -6.75 3.05
C PRO A 22 -25.64 -6.51 1.55
N GLN A 23 -26.33 -5.44 1.18
CA GLN A 23 -26.64 -5.14 -0.21
C GLN A 23 -25.48 -4.36 -0.85
N ASP A 24 -25.20 -4.68 -2.10
CA ASP A 24 -24.27 -3.90 -2.91
C ASP A 24 -24.89 -2.54 -3.27
N GLN A 25 -24.07 -1.49 -3.35
CA GLN A 25 -24.51 -0.17 -3.77
C GLN A 25 -23.67 0.30 -4.95
N SER A 26 -24.36 0.75 -6.00
CA SER A 26 -23.72 1.29 -7.20
C SER A 26 -24.30 2.66 -7.52
N LYS A 27 -23.42 3.64 -7.73
CA LYS A 27 -23.78 5.01 -8.15
C LYS A 27 -22.90 5.41 -9.34
N VAL A 28 -23.35 6.42 -10.09
CA VAL A 28 -22.52 7.03 -11.14
C VAL A 28 -21.84 8.28 -10.59
N SER A 29 -22.63 9.23 -10.10
CA SER A 29 -22.14 10.56 -9.72
C SER A 29 -22.46 10.97 -8.28
N GLY A 30 -23.00 10.06 -7.48
CA GLY A 30 -23.38 10.37 -6.10
C GLY A 30 -22.52 9.59 -5.12
N ASP A 31 -22.27 10.21 -3.97
CA ASP A 31 -21.40 9.64 -2.95
C ASP A 31 -22.10 8.47 -2.24
N ILE A 32 -21.31 7.51 -1.79
CA ILE A 32 -21.77 6.37 -1.00
C ILE A 32 -21.19 6.51 0.40
N SER A 33 -22.00 6.97 1.35
CA SER A 33 -21.59 7.06 2.75
C SER A 33 -22.24 5.96 3.58
N ILE A 34 -21.44 5.18 4.30
CA ILE A 34 -21.88 4.11 5.19
C ILE A 34 -21.66 4.53 6.64
N GLY A 35 -22.75 4.56 7.43
CA GLY A 35 -22.71 4.93 8.84
C GLY A 35 -21.96 3.92 9.71
N ALA A 36 -21.51 4.38 10.89
CA ALA A 36 -20.64 3.60 11.77
C ALA A 36 -21.25 2.26 12.19
N GLY A 37 -20.42 1.21 12.24
CA GLY A 37 -20.82 -0.13 12.67
C GLY A 37 -21.78 -0.87 11.73
N VAL A 38 -22.11 -0.28 10.56
CA VAL A 38 -23.02 -0.89 9.58
C VAL A 38 -22.28 -1.95 8.76
N LYS A 39 -23.02 -2.96 8.32
CA LYS A 39 -22.54 -3.92 7.31
C LYS A 39 -23.09 -3.51 5.95
N SER A 40 -22.22 -3.43 4.95
CA SER A 40 -22.57 -3.18 3.56
C SER A 40 -21.98 -4.24 2.64
N GLY A 41 -22.58 -4.44 1.47
CA GLY A 41 -21.99 -5.23 0.40
C GLY A 41 -20.84 -4.47 -0.27
N SER A 42 -20.59 -4.78 -1.54
CA SER A 42 -19.64 -4.03 -2.36
C SER A 42 -20.18 -2.66 -2.73
N LEU A 43 -19.29 -1.68 -2.77
CA LEU A 43 -19.60 -0.29 -3.06
C LEU A 43 -18.88 0.12 -4.33
N THR A 44 -19.61 0.66 -5.28
CA THR A 44 -19.06 1.09 -6.58
C THR A 44 -19.61 2.44 -6.98
N THR A 45 -18.71 3.33 -7.38
CA THR A 45 -19.06 4.64 -7.92
C THR A 45 -18.17 4.98 -9.10
N VAL A 46 -18.59 5.91 -9.96
CA VAL A 46 -17.70 6.41 -11.02
C VAL A 46 -17.03 7.69 -10.55
N SER A 47 -17.81 8.69 -10.15
CA SER A 47 -17.28 10.01 -9.80
C SER A 47 -17.65 10.54 -8.42
N GLY A 48 -18.53 9.85 -7.69
CA GLY A 48 -18.80 10.18 -6.28
C GLY A 48 -17.79 9.52 -5.36
N ASP A 49 -17.74 9.96 -4.11
CA ASP A 49 -16.81 9.42 -3.11
C ASP A 49 -17.40 8.21 -2.39
N ILE A 50 -16.56 7.41 -1.74
CA ILE A 50 -16.97 6.33 -0.84
C ILE A 50 -16.47 6.64 0.57
N ASP A 51 -17.39 6.96 1.48
CA ASP A 51 -17.08 7.22 2.88
C ASP A 51 -17.53 6.05 3.76
N LEU A 52 -16.59 5.41 4.46
CA LEU A 52 -16.91 4.42 5.49
C LEU A 52 -16.60 4.98 6.87
N ALA A 53 -17.63 5.18 7.69
CA ALA A 53 -17.43 5.54 9.09
C ALA A 53 -16.86 4.38 9.91
N ALA A 54 -16.43 4.68 11.14
CA ALA A 54 -15.71 3.72 11.99
C ALA A 54 -16.44 2.37 12.15
N ASN A 55 -15.65 1.30 12.20
CA ASN A 55 -16.11 -0.08 12.46
C ASN A 55 -17.11 -0.66 11.45
N VAL A 56 -17.23 -0.06 10.26
CA VAL A 56 -18.01 -0.63 9.15
C VAL A 56 -17.42 -1.97 8.71
N ARG A 57 -18.29 -2.86 8.22
CA ARG A 57 -17.86 -4.04 7.45
C ARG A 57 -18.43 -3.96 6.03
N ALA A 58 -17.56 -3.83 5.04
CA ALA A 58 -17.95 -3.69 3.64
C ALA A 58 -17.40 -4.83 2.78
N GLY A 59 -17.97 -4.99 1.59
CA GLY A 59 -17.37 -5.77 0.50
C GLY A 59 -16.21 -5.02 -0.14
N SER A 60 -16.05 -5.16 -1.46
CA SER A 60 -15.05 -4.39 -2.21
C SER A 60 -15.50 -2.95 -2.43
N LEU A 61 -14.55 -2.02 -2.48
CA LEU A 61 -14.75 -0.58 -2.67
C LEU A 61 -14.13 -0.19 -4.00
N ASN A 62 -14.90 0.43 -4.88
CA ASN A 62 -14.44 0.73 -6.25
C ASN A 62 -14.88 2.13 -6.67
N THR A 63 -13.93 2.92 -7.16
CA THR A 63 -14.20 4.25 -7.73
C THR A 63 -13.32 4.50 -8.94
N VAL A 64 -13.79 5.33 -9.88
CA VAL A 64 -12.94 5.79 -10.98
C VAL A 64 -12.25 7.08 -10.57
N SER A 65 -13.01 8.12 -10.21
CA SER A 65 -12.46 9.45 -9.96
C SER A 65 -12.77 10.06 -8.59
N GLY A 66 -13.70 9.48 -7.82
CA GLY A 66 -13.91 9.90 -6.44
C GLY A 66 -12.90 9.26 -5.50
N ASP A 67 -12.84 9.74 -4.28
CA ASP A 67 -11.93 9.23 -3.24
C ASP A 67 -12.58 8.08 -2.45
N ILE A 68 -11.75 7.26 -1.80
CA ILE A 68 -12.20 6.23 -0.85
C ILE A 68 -11.64 6.59 0.53
N ASP A 69 -12.51 7.11 1.39
CA ASP A 69 -12.20 7.46 2.77
C ASP A 69 -12.72 6.39 3.73
N ILE A 70 -11.80 5.75 4.44
CA ILE A 70 -12.08 4.62 5.33
C ILE A 70 -11.67 5.00 6.75
N ASP A 71 -12.63 5.19 7.64
CA ASP A 71 -12.35 5.50 9.04
C ASP A 71 -11.82 4.27 9.82
N SER A 72 -11.47 4.49 11.08
CA SER A 72 -10.82 3.52 11.95
C SER A 72 -11.64 2.24 12.17
N GLY A 73 -10.92 1.12 12.31
CA GLY A 73 -11.50 -0.18 12.66
C GLY A 73 -12.39 -0.82 11.59
N VAL A 74 -12.45 -0.26 10.39
CA VAL A 74 -13.20 -0.82 9.26
C VAL A 74 -12.59 -2.14 8.79
N VAL A 75 -13.45 -3.07 8.38
CA VAL A 75 -13.06 -4.30 7.68
C VAL A 75 -13.70 -4.29 6.30
N ALA A 76 -12.92 -4.25 5.24
CA ALA A 76 -13.43 -4.28 3.87
C ALA A 76 -12.67 -5.28 3.00
N GLY A 77 -13.23 -5.56 1.83
CA GLY A 77 -12.56 -6.31 0.78
C GLY A 77 -11.44 -5.50 0.13
N ALA A 78 -11.27 -5.66 -1.18
CA ALA A 78 -10.33 -4.84 -1.93
C ALA A 78 -10.81 -3.37 -2.01
N ALA A 79 -9.88 -2.44 -2.09
CA ALA A 79 -10.15 -1.02 -2.36
C ALA A 79 -9.43 -0.61 -3.64
N GLU A 80 -10.19 -0.27 -4.67
CA GLU A 80 -9.68 -0.02 -6.03
C GLU A 80 -10.12 1.37 -6.51
N GLY A 81 -9.15 2.18 -6.91
CA GLY A 81 -9.33 3.49 -7.51
C GLY A 81 -8.70 3.58 -8.90
N VAL A 82 -9.04 4.62 -9.67
CA VAL A 82 -8.25 4.99 -10.85
C VAL A 82 -7.49 6.28 -10.58
N SER A 83 -8.20 7.38 -10.33
CA SER A 83 -7.58 8.69 -10.12
C SER A 83 -7.77 9.28 -8.74
N GLY A 84 -8.71 8.76 -7.95
CA GLY A 84 -8.92 9.19 -6.57
C GLY A 84 -7.95 8.55 -5.59
N ASP A 85 -7.80 9.22 -4.45
CA ASP A 85 -6.99 8.78 -3.32
C ASP A 85 -7.72 7.70 -2.53
N ILE A 86 -6.95 6.82 -1.89
CA ILE A 86 -7.46 5.84 -0.93
C ILE A 86 -6.82 6.15 0.42
N GLU A 87 -7.58 6.73 1.33
CA GLU A 87 -7.16 7.05 2.68
C GLU A 87 -7.89 6.16 3.68
N ALA A 88 -7.13 5.35 4.41
CA ALA A 88 -7.66 4.45 5.40
C ALA A 88 -7.03 4.74 6.77
N GLY A 89 -7.87 4.86 7.79
CA GLY A 89 -7.50 5.22 9.14
C GLY A 89 -6.81 4.11 9.91
N GLU A 90 -6.83 4.22 11.24
CA GLU A 90 -6.14 3.26 12.11
C GLU A 90 -6.89 1.94 12.27
N ASN A 91 -6.15 0.85 12.52
CA ASN A 91 -6.70 -0.48 12.85
C ASN A 91 -7.66 -1.06 11.82
N VAL A 92 -7.59 -0.59 10.57
CA VAL A 92 -8.39 -1.12 9.46
C VAL A 92 -7.86 -2.48 9.01
N GLN A 93 -8.72 -3.27 8.38
CA GLN A 93 -8.35 -4.53 7.71
C GLN A 93 -8.95 -4.53 6.30
N LEU A 94 -8.10 -4.42 5.30
CA LEU A 94 -8.48 -4.39 3.89
C LEU A 94 -7.90 -5.62 3.18
N GLY A 95 -8.49 -5.96 2.04
CA GLY A 95 -7.86 -6.83 1.05
C GLY A 95 -6.72 -6.11 0.33
N ASP A 96 -6.64 -6.31 -0.98
CA ASP A 96 -5.70 -5.58 -1.83
C ASP A 96 -6.14 -4.13 -2.00
N VAL A 97 -5.18 -3.20 -2.06
CA VAL A 97 -5.43 -1.77 -2.24
C VAL A 97 -4.69 -1.28 -3.48
N GLN A 98 -5.42 -0.77 -4.47
CA GLN A 98 -4.84 -0.41 -5.76
C GLN A 98 -5.41 0.91 -6.28
N THR A 99 -4.57 1.71 -6.92
CA THR A 99 -4.98 2.89 -7.68
C THR A 99 -4.06 3.09 -8.88
N VAL A 100 -4.44 3.93 -9.84
CA VAL A 100 -3.54 4.26 -10.97
C VAL A 100 -2.75 5.51 -10.64
N SER A 101 -3.42 6.61 -10.31
CA SER A 101 -2.77 7.90 -10.08
C SER A 101 -3.02 8.53 -8.72
N GLY A 102 -3.90 7.95 -7.89
CA GLY A 102 -4.12 8.44 -6.54
C GLY A 102 -3.05 7.97 -5.55
N ASP A 103 -3.00 8.64 -4.41
CA ASP A 103 -2.19 8.23 -3.27
C ASP A 103 -2.91 7.14 -2.45
N ILE A 104 -2.13 6.21 -1.90
CA ILE A 104 -2.61 5.23 -0.92
C ILE A 104 -2.02 5.57 0.44
N LYS A 105 -2.89 5.85 1.41
CA LYS A 105 -2.49 6.09 2.81
C LYS A 105 -3.20 5.10 3.71
N LEU A 106 -2.43 4.38 4.53
CA LEU A 106 -2.95 3.52 5.58
C LEU A 106 -2.45 4.02 6.94
N GLY A 107 -3.37 4.21 7.87
CA GLY A 107 -3.10 4.63 9.22
C GLY A 107 -2.37 3.56 10.04
N ALA A 108 -2.12 3.91 11.30
CA ALA A 108 -1.38 3.05 12.21
C ALA A 108 -2.10 1.71 12.44
N ARG A 109 -1.32 0.63 12.54
CA ARG A 109 -1.80 -0.74 12.82
C ARG A 109 -2.81 -1.28 11.81
N GLY A 110 -2.96 -0.63 10.65
CA GLY A 110 -3.77 -1.16 9.56
C GLY A 110 -3.18 -2.45 8.98
N ARG A 111 -4.03 -3.28 8.40
CA ARG A 111 -3.64 -4.50 7.69
C ARG A 111 -4.20 -4.47 6.27
N THR A 112 -3.37 -4.79 5.30
CA THR A 112 -3.79 -4.92 3.90
C THR A 112 -3.13 -6.15 3.29
N GLY A 113 -3.67 -6.61 2.17
CA GLY A 113 -3.00 -7.54 1.26
C GLY A 113 -1.83 -6.84 0.57
N SER A 114 -1.87 -6.82 -0.75
CA SER A 114 -0.95 -6.06 -1.60
C SER A 114 -1.38 -4.60 -1.74
N ALA A 115 -0.40 -3.72 -1.97
CA ALA A 115 -0.59 -2.31 -2.21
C ALA A 115 0.06 -1.90 -3.53
N GLY A 116 -0.71 -1.29 -4.43
CA GLY A 116 -0.27 -0.99 -5.79
C GLY A 116 -0.65 0.40 -6.27
N SER A 117 0.29 1.15 -6.84
CA SER A 117 -0.02 2.36 -7.62
C SER A 117 0.81 2.44 -8.91
N VAL A 118 0.36 3.21 -9.91
CA VAL A 118 1.23 3.50 -11.07
C VAL A 118 2.01 4.78 -10.81
N SER A 119 1.33 5.87 -10.45
CA SER A 119 1.99 7.18 -10.29
C SER A 119 1.79 7.85 -8.95
N GLY A 120 1.03 7.26 -8.03
CA GLY A 120 0.79 7.83 -6.71
C GLY A 120 1.67 7.21 -5.62
N ASP A 121 1.76 7.95 -4.52
CA ASP A 121 2.56 7.59 -3.36
C ASP A 121 1.84 6.57 -2.48
N ILE A 122 2.61 5.72 -1.85
CA ILE A 122 2.13 4.68 -0.95
C ILE A 122 2.74 4.95 0.43
N ARG A 123 1.89 5.27 1.42
CA ARG A 123 2.32 5.60 2.79
C ARG A 123 1.63 4.71 3.82
N TYR A 124 2.44 3.99 4.59
CA TYR A 124 1.98 3.10 5.65
C TYR A 124 2.41 3.60 7.03
N GLY A 125 1.43 3.84 7.88
CA GLY A 125 1.63 4.29 9.25
C GLY A 125 2.25 3.24 10.16
N ALA A 126 2.60 3.66 11.38
CA ALA A 126 3.31 2.83 12.34
C ALA A 126 2.59 1.51 12.67
N GLY A 127 3.34 0.41 12.75
CA GLY A 127 2.82 -0.90 13.13
C GLY A 127 1.90 -1.57 12.10
N SER A 128 1.81 -1.04 10.89
CA SER A 128 1.03 -1.60 9.77
C SER A 128 1.56 -2.97 9.32
N GLN A 129 0.70 -3.78 8.70
CA GLN A 129 1.06 -5.11 8.20
C GLN A 129 0.55 -5.32 6.77
N LEU A 130 1.43 -5.76 5.88
CA LEU A 130 1.15 -5.88 4.45
C LEU A 130 1.71 -7.17 3.87
N ALA A 131 1.11 -7.63 2.77
CA ALA A 131 1.70 -8.68 1.95
C ALA A 131 2.84 -8.13 1.08
N SER A 132 2.62 -7.04 0.33
CA SER A 132 3.61 -6.40 -0.55
C SER A 132 3.24 -4.94 -0.83
N ALA A 133 4.20 -4.14 -1.28
CA ALA A 133 3.98 -2.76 -1.70
C ALA A 133 4.78 -2.43 -2.96
N GLU A 134 4.10 -2.06 -4.05
CA GLU A 134 4.69 -1.81 -5.35
C GLU A 134 4.12 -0.56 -6.00
N THR A 135 4.98 0.23 -6.65
CA THR A 135 4.54 1.34 -7.49
C THR A 135 5.44 1.49 -8.73
N VAL A 136 5.02 2.25 -9.74
CA VAL A 136 5.90 2.53 -10.89
C VAL A 136 6.67 3.82 -10.65
N SER A 137 5.98 4.93 -10.40
CA SER A 137 6.61 6.25 -10.29
C SER A 137 6.43 6.95 -8.96
N GLY A 138 5.60 6.42 -8.06
CA GLY A 138 5.41 6.99 -6.73
C GLY A 138 6.44 6.53 -5.71
N ASP A 139 6.42 7.21 -4.57
CA ASP A 139 7.23 6.87 -3.41
C ASP A 139 6.55 5.79 -2.57
N VAL A 140 7.34 4.91 -1.95
CA VAL A 140 6.86 3.94 -0.96
C VAL A 140 7.49 4.24 0.40
N PHE A 141 6.67 4.59 1.38
CA PHE A 141 7.11 4.89 2.73
C PHE A 141 6.45 3.98 3.77
N ILE A 142 7.28 3.27 4.55
CA ILE A 142 6.86 2.40 5.64
C ILE A 142 7.41 2.95 6.96
N ASP A 143 6.50 3.32 7.86
CA ASP A 143 6.86 3.88 9.16
C ASP A 143 7.19 2.79 10.21
N ARG A 144 7.62 3.24 11.39
CA ARG A 144 8.11 2.44 12.52
C ARG A 144 7.22 1.26 12.85
N GLY A 145 7.85 0.09 12.95
CA GLY A 145 7.19 -1.16 13.32
C GLY A 145 6.29 -1.74 12.22
N GLY A 146 6.25 -1.11 11.03
CA GLY A 146 5.59 -1.67 9.86
C GLY A 146 6.25 -2.98 9.44
N ARG A 147 5.44 -3.93 8.96
CA ARG A 147 5.89 -5.24 8.48
C ARG A 147 5.33 -5.55 7.11
N ILE A 148 6.20 -5.93 6.19
CA ILE A 148 5.85 -6.40 4.85
C ILE A 148 6.27 -7.85 4.74
N ALA A 149 5.35 -8.76 4.45
CA ALA A 149 5.64 -10.18 4.37
C ALA A 149 6.50 -10.55 3.14
N GLY A 150 6.25 -9.87 2.02
CA GLY A 150 6.91 -10.06 0.73
C GLY A 150 7.78 -8.86 0.35
N ASN A 151 7.65 -8.45 -0.91
CA ASN A 151 8.56 -7.50 -1.56
C ASN A 151 8.09 -6.05 -1.45
N VAL A 152 9.05 -5.14 -1.61
CA VAL A 152 8.82 -3.70 -1.76
C VAL A 152 9.51 -3.22 -3.04
N GLY A 153 8.79 -2.48 -3.88
CA GLY A 153 9.35 -2.05 -5.16
C GLY A 153 8.83 -0.72 -5.69
N THR A 154 9.68 0.00 -6.40
CA THR A 154 9.28 1.13 -7.26
C THR A 154 10.17 1.21 -8.49
N VAL A 155 9.66 1.65 -9.65
CA VAL A 155 10.54 1.85 -10.82
C VAL A 155 11.36 3.12 -10.66
N SER A 156 10.74 4.27 -10.39
CA SER A 156 11.44 5.56 -10.35
C SER A 156 11.27 6.38 -9.08
N GLY A 157 10.33 6.03 -8.18
CA GLY A 157 10.13 6.76 -6.94
C GLY A 157 11.13 6.38 -5.85
N ALA A 158 11.01 6.97 -4.68
CA ALA A 158 11.84 6.67 -3.52
C ALA A 158 11.22 5.59 -2.64
N ILE A 159 12.06 4.72 -2.08
CA ILE A 159 11.65 3.76 -1.03
C ILE A 159 12.24 4.21 0.29
N GLY A 160 11.39 4.42 1.31
CA GLY A 160 11.78 4.79 2.66
C GLY A 160 11.25 3.80 3.69
N LEU A 161 12.16 3.19 4.45
CA LEU A 161 11.82 2.26 5.53
C LEU A 161 12.36 2.82 6.85
N VAL A 162 11.53 2.99 7.87
CA VAL A 162 11.99 3.47 9.19
C VAL A 162 11.65 2.43 10.24
N ALA A 163 12.64 1.81 10.88
CA ALA A 163 12.46 0.76 11.87
C ALA A 163 11.39 -0.28 11.46
N ALA A 164 11.40 -0.65 10.17
CA ALA A 164 10.42 -1.50 9.52
C ALA A 164 11.04 -2.85 9.14
N GLU A 165 10.21 -3.89 9.00
CA GLU A 165 10.64 -5.23 8.62
C GLU A 165 10.09 -5.59 7.24
N VAL A 166 10.96 -6.01 6.32
CA VAL A 166 10.61 -6.50 4.98
C VAL A 166 11.05 -7.96 4.89
N GLY A 167 10.10 -8.85 4.65
CA GLY A 167 10.31 -10.30 4.58
C GLY A 167 10.94 -10.75 3.26
N GLY A 168 10.68 -10.04 2.16
CA GLY A 168 11.23 -10.29 0.84
C GLY A 168 12.32 -9.28 0.44
N ASP A 169 12.37 -8.99 -0.86
CA ASP A 169 13.37 -8.12 -1.46
C ASP A 169 12.90 -6.67 -1.54
N VAL A 170 13.87 -5.75 -1.55
CA VAL A 170 13.66 -4.35 -1.94
C VAL A 170 14.22 -4.15 -3.34
N SER A 171 13.41 -3.65 -4.28
CA SER A 171 13.86 -3.49 -5.66
C SER A 171 13.50 -2.14 -6.27
N THR A 172 14.41 -1.60 -7.08
CA THR A 172 14.12 -0.41 -7.88
C THR A 172 14.89 -0.38 -9.19
N TYR A 173 14.56 0.56 -10.07
CA TYR A 173 15.35 0.86 -11.27
C TYR A 173 16.11 2.17 -11.08
N THR A 174 15.42 3.30 -11.00
CA THR A 174 16.07 4.62 -10.90
C THR A 174 15.79 5.33 -9.58
N GLY A 175 15.05 4.67 -8.68
CA GLY A 175 14.62 5.21 -7.40
C GLY A 175 15.72 5.32 -6.35
N ASN A 176 15.58 6.29 -5.44
CA ASN A 176 16.39 6.35 -4.23
C ASN A 176 15.87 5.31 -3.23
N VAL A 177 16.76 4.68 -2.47
CA VAL A 177 16.34 3.72 -1.44
C VAL A 177 16.99 4.10 -0.12
N THR A 178 16.17 4.26 0.91
CA THR A 178 16.62 4.47 2.29
C THR A 178 16.10 3.34 3.17
N VAL A 179 16.98 2.38 3.46
CA VAL A 179 16.78 1.42 4.53
C VAL A 179 17.17 2.12 5.82
N GLY A 180 16.23 2.86 6.41
CA GLY A 180 16.47 3.75 7.55
C GLY A 180 16.79 3.03 8.85
N ALA A 181 16.92 3.81 9.93
CA ALA A 181 17.44 3.33 11.20
C ALA A 181 16.63 2.15 11.77
N GLY A 182 17.33 1.07 12.16
CA GLY A 182 16.73 -0.12 12.74
C GLY A 182 15.83 -0.93 11.79
N SER A 183 15.81 -0.63 10.49
CA SER A 183 15.04 -1.39 9.51
C SER A 183 15.73 -2.70 9.17
N HIS A 184 14.96 -3.78 8.96
CA HIS A 184 15.47 -5.11 8.63
C HIS A 184 14.81 -5.62 7.34
N VAL A 185 15.63 -5.79 6.30
CA VAL A 185 15.28 -6.48 5.06
C VAL A 185 15.85 -7.89 5.11
N ARG A 186 14.98 -8.90 5.10
CA ARG A 186 15.38 -10.32 5.12
C ARG A 186 15.86 -10.81 3.75
N GLY A 187 15.32 -10.25 2.67
CA GLY A 187 15.82 -10.47 1.32
C GLY A 187 17.00 -9.58 0.98
N GLY A 188 17.23 -9.40 -0.32
CA GLY A 188 18.26 -8.53 -0.88
C GLY A 188 17.75 -7.14 -1.24
N LEU A 189 18.68 -6.30 -1.71
CA LEU A 189 18.39 -5.02 -2.32
C LEU A 189 18.92 -5.03 -3.75
N THR A 190 18.03 -4.86 -4.74
CA THR A 190 18.40 -4.88 -6.15
C THR A 190 18.07 -3.57 -6.82
N VAL A 191 19.06 -2.95 -7.48
CA VAL A 191 18.85 -1.83 -8.39
C VAL A 191 19.12 -2.31 -9.81
N ARG A 192 18.04 -2.42 -10.59
CA ARG A 192 18.06 -2.99 -11.94
C ARG A 192 18.39 -1.95 -12.98
N LYS A 193 19.01 -2.37 -14.08
CA LYS A 193 19.28 -1.48 -15.19
C LYS A 193 17.97 -1.16 -15.93
N PRO A 194 17.64 0.12 -16.17
CA PRO A 194 16.53 0.45 -17.05
C PRO A 194 16.80 -0.15 -18.43
N ASN A 195 15.84 -0.89 -18.97
CA ASN A 195 15.95 -1.42 -20.32
C ASN A 195 15.94 -0.24 -21.29
N ASN A 196 17.09 0.02 -21.94
CA ASN A 196 17.14 0.87 -23.12
C ASN A 196 16.51 0.09 -24.30
N GLY A 197 15.19 -0.04 -24.29
CA GLY A 197 14.42 -0.55 -25.41
C GLY A 197 14.43 0.45 -26.58
N ASN A 198 14.62 -0.06 -27.80
CA ASN A 198 14.65 0.72 -29.03
C ASN A 198 13.32 1.50 -29.25
N GLY A 199 13.42 2.83 -29.42
CA GLY A 199 12.35 3.75 -29.89
C GLY A 199 12.08 4.88 -28.86
N ILE A 200 12.18 6.18 -29.14
CA ILE A 200 12.13 6.98 -30.37
C ILE A 200 13.25 8.03 -30.31
N THR A 201 14.10 8.10 -31.34
CA THR A 201 15.08 9.18 -31.52
C THR A 201 14.38 10.41 -32.09
N ILE A 202 13.84 11.27 -31.23
CA ILE A 202 13.51 12.65 -31.58
C ILE A 202 14.29 13.56 -30.62
N VAL A 203 15.32 14.24 -31.16
CA VAL A 203 16.21 15.22 -30.52
C VAL A 203 17.28 14.65 -29.57
N ASN A 204 18.54 15.02 -29.83
CA ASN A 204 19.74 14.72 -29.05
C ASN A 204 19.71 15.25 -27.60
N ILE A 205 18.87 14.69 -26.74
CA ILE A 205 18.94 14.93 -25.28
C ILE A 205 19.21 13.60 -24.59
N LYS A 206 20.48 13.22 -24.50
CA LYS A 206 20.91 12.21 -23.52
C LYS A 206 20.78 12.85 -22.14
N LEU A 207 19.58 12.79 -21.55
CA LEU A 207 19.37 13.22 -20.18
C LEU A 207 20.23 12.31 -19.29
N LYS A 208 21.37 12.82 -18.81
CA LYS A 208 22.20 12.13 -17.83
C LYS A 208 21.40 12.07 -16.54
N GLN A 209 20.69 10.97 -16.32
CA GLN A 209 20.02 10.76 -15.04
C GLN A 209 21.09 10.63 -13.95
N ALA A 210 20.89 11.34 -12.85
CA ALA A 210 21.77 11.23 -11.70
C ALA A 210 21.70 9.78 -11.17
N PRO A 211 22.84 9.20 -10.75
CA PRO A 211 22.82 7.86 -10.18
C PRO A 211 21.94 7.85 -8.92
N PRO A 212 21.09 6.84 -8.71
CA PRO A 212 20.26 6.76 -7.52
C PRO A 212 21.12 6.65 -6.27
N ARG A 213 20.60 7.22 -5.20
CA ARG A 213 21.24 7.25 -3.90
C ARG A 213 20.61 6.19 -3.00
N ILE A 214 21.46 5.29 -2.52
CA ILE A 214 21.09 4.13 -1.72
C ILE A 214 21.71 4.32 -0.34
N ILE A 215 20.88 4.37 0.70
CA ILE A 215 21.28 4.65 2.07
C ILE A 215 20.89 3.46 2.94
N ILE A 216 21.87 2.90 3.63
CA ILE A 216 21.68 1.92 4.69
C ILE A 216 21.98 2.60 6.03
N GLY A 217 20.91 2.82 6.80
CA GLY A 217 20.86 3.59 8.04
C GLY A 217 21.50 2.92 9.25
N PRO A 218 21.57 3.65 10.39
CA PRO A 218 22.09 3.10 11.64
C PRO A 218 21.33 1.86 12.10
N ASP A 219 22.06 0.81 12.45
CA ASP A 219 21.54 -0.47 12.95
C ASP A 219 20.59 -1.17 11.97
N ALA A 220 20.57 -0.72 10.70
CA ALA A 220 19.81 -1.36 9.65
C ALA A 220 20.47 -2.68 9.24
N ARG A 221 19.64 -3.64 8.83
CA ARG A 221 20.08 -4.96 8.42
C ARG A 221 19.50 -5.33 7.05
N VAL A 222 20.36 -5.77 6.14
CA VAL A 222 19.97 -6.38 4.87
C VAL A 222 20.67 -7.74 4.79
N ASP A 223 19.90 -8.82 4.87
CA ASP A 223 20.44 -10.18 4.95
C ASP A 223 20.88 -10.73 3.60
N GLY A 224 20.13 -10.42 2.55
CA GLY A 224 20.43 -10.81 1.18
C GLY A 224 21.55 -9.97 0.55
N ALA A 225 21.88 -10.32 -0.69
CA ALA A 225 22.87 -9.58 -1.47
C ALA A 225 22.36 -8.18 -1.88
N LEU A 226 23.29 -7.24 -2.00
CA LEU A 226 23.05 -5.92 -2.57
C LEU A 226 23.58 -5.94 -4.01
N SER A 227 22.68 -5.95 -4.98
CA SER A 227 23.00 -6.07 -6.41
C SER A 227 22.65 -4.80 -7.18
N PHE A 228 23.67 -4.16 -7.77
CA PHE A 228 23.51 -2.93 -8.53
C PHE A 228 23.92 -3.16 -9.99
N GLU A 229 22.97 -3.14 -10.92
CA GLU A 229 23.21 -3.38 -12.35
C GLU A 229 23.67 -2.12 -13.11
N HIS A 230 23.60 -0.95 -12.47
CA HIS A 230 24.14 0.31 -12.97
C HIS A 230 24.72 1.16 -11.84
N PRO A 231 25.47 2.24 -12.14
CA PRO A 231 26.10 3.06 -11.13
C PRO A 231 25.09 3.66 -10.14
N VAL A 232 25.39 3.52 -8.85
CA VAL A 232 24.64 4.08 -7.72
C VAL A 232 25.60 4.74 -6.73
N LYS A 233 25.08 5.64 -5.89
CA LYS A 233 25.79 6.14 -4.71
C LYS A 233 25.33 5.37 -3.48
N LEU A 234 26.15 4.42 -3.01
CA LEU A 234 25.83 3.57 -1.86
C LEU A 234 26.48 4.13 -0.58
N TYR A 235 25.66 4.55 0.38
CA TYR A 235 26.05 4.94 1.72
C TYR A 235 25.67 3.87 2.72
N VAL A 236 26.61 3.45 3.55
CA VAL A 236 26.39 2.41 4.57
C VAL A 236 26.85 2.91 5.92
N HIS A 237 25.94 2.95 6.89
CA HIS A 237 26.30 3.31 8.25
C HIS A 237 27.21 2.24 8.86
N ARG A 238 28.21 2.63 9.66
CA ARG A 238 29.15 1.66 10.27
C ARG A 238 28.49 0.58 11.14
N SER A 239 27.35 0.89 11.78
CA SER A 239 26.63 -0.09 12.59
C SER A 239 25.67 -0.97 11.78
N ALA A 240 25.47 -0.68 10.49
CA ALA A 240 24.62 -1.48 9.62
C ALA A 240 25.25 -2.83 9.30
N ARG A 241 24.40 -3.84 9.06
CA ARG A 241 24.79 -5.16 8.59
C ARG A 241 24.22 -5.39 7.21
N ILE A 242 25.08 -5.66 6.24
CA ILE A 242 24.66 -5.88 4.85
C ILE A 242 25.27 -7.19 4.32
N GLY A 243 24.56 -7.84 3.42
CA GLY A 243 25.10 -8.95 2.65
C GLY A 243 26.14 -8.52 1.62
N LYS A 244 26.50 -9.45 0.74
CA LYS A 244 27.50 -9.21 -0.31
C LYS A 244 27.07 -8.08 -1.24
N VAL A 245 27.96 -7.12 -1.47
CA VAL A 245 27.75 -6.01 -2.41
C VAL A 245 28.35 -6.34 -3.77
N THR A 246 27.59 -6.12 -4.84
CA THR A 246 28.04 -6.25 -6.25
C THR A 246 27.59 -5.06 -7.08
N GLY A 247 28.50 -4.49 -7.89
CA GLY A 247 28.17 -3.39 -8.83
C GLY A 247 28.22 -1.98 -8.23
N ALA A 248 28.55 -1.84 -6.94
CA ALA A 248 28.79 -0.56 -6.27
C ALA A 248 29.93 -0.66 -5.27
N THR A 249 30.50 0.49 -4.90
CA THR A 249 31.44 0.61 -3.77
C THR A 249 30.73 1.29 -2.62
N ALA A 250 30.70 0.65 -1.44
CA ALA A 250 30.08 1.21 -0.26
C ALA A 250 30.91 2.37 0.31
N ILE A 251 30.26 3.51 0.56
CA ILE A 251 30.82 4.67 1.25
C ILE A 251 30.36 4.59 2.70
N ALA A 252 31.29 4.33 3.61
CA ALA A 252 30.98 4.26 5.03
C ALA A 252 30.67 5.65 5.60
N TYR A 253 29.71 5.74 6.52
CA TYR A 253 29.43 6.95 7.30
C TYR A 253 29.02 6.62 8.75
N ASP A 254 29.17 7.61 9.65
CA ASP A 254 29.01 7.43 11.10
C ASP A 254 28.00 8.41 11.73
N THR A 255 27.47 9.34 10.93
CA THR A 255 26.52 10.34 11.39
C THR A 255 25.10 9.75 11.44
N PRO A 256 24.21 10.25 12.33
CA PRO A 256 22.83 9.79 12.40
C PRO A 256 22.06 9.92 11.08
N ARG A 257 22.44 10.91 10.27
CA ARG A 257 21.90 11.15 8.92
C ARG A 257 23.00 10.95 7.90
N ALA A 258 22.68 10.31 6.77
CA ALA A 258 23.61 10.16 5.67
C ALA A 258 24.05 11.54 5.10
N PRO A 259 25.28 11.65 4.56
CA PRO A 259 25.77 12.86 3.91
C PRO A 259 24.81 13.31 2.80
N ASN A 260 24.56 14.62 2.69
CA ASN A 260 23.85 15.22 1.57
C ASN A 260 24.88 15.74 0.57
N ASP A 261 24.93 15.14 -0.61
CA ASP A 261 25.88 15.44 -1.67
C ASP A 261 25.18 15.79 -3.00
#